data_AF-A0A813P7W9-F1
#
_entry.id   AF-A0A813P7W9-F1
#
_cell.length_a   1.000
_cell.length_b   1.000
_cell.length_c   1.000
_cell.angle_alpha   90.00
_cell.angle_beta   90.00
_cell.angle_gamma   90.00
#
_symmetry.space_group_name_H-M   'P 1'
#
loop_
_entity.id
_entity.type
_entity.pdbx_description
1 polymer ?
#
loop_
_entity_poly.entity_id
_entity_poly.type
_entity_poly.pdbx_seq_one_letter_code
_entity_poly.pdbx_strand_id
1 'polypeptide(L)'
;MRGFIFLMARAIKSYSYLVQTISPYFITVQHRRVVLLTFRCNLTMIFISWMTGLLIPSLSFHRPFAYQYELDSPLCVITSKVFSIFFYPTIFIFLISLVIIICLYGFVLWHTTRFNRIHSQNISVIRTKRNIKVFQNILIILTVLIIRAAPYFISIIINIITEIPQIFHLISTLFISMTNTFESIAIFFTNGNVKTIFYIKIGWHHVEPSNNIPVCTRREQYITIM
;
A
#
# COMPACT_ATOMS: atom_id res chain seq x y z
N MET A 1 -15.38 -19.48 2.62
CA MET A 1 -13.90 -19.33 2.66
C MET A 1 -13.34 -18.26 1.70
N ARG A 2 -13.80 -18.15 0.44
CA ARG A 2 -13.22 -17.18 -0.54
C ARG A 2 -13.28 -15.71 -0.08
N GLY A 3 -14.41 -15.26 0.46
CA GLY A 3 -14.56 -13.89 0.99
C GLY A 3 -13.59 -13.57 2.15
N PHE A 4 -13.26 -14.57 2.97
CA PHE A 4 -12.29 -14.43 4.06
C PHE A 4 -10.86 -14.23 3.55
N ILE A 5 -10.43 -15.05 2.59
CA ILE A 5 -9.12 -14.90 1.93
C ILE A 5 -8.98 -13.51 1.32
N PHE A 6 -10.06 -13.01 0.73
CA PHE A 6 -10.08 -11.67 0.14
C PHE A 6 -9.94 -10.54 1.18
N LEU A 7 -10.60 -10.68 2.34
CA LEU A 7 -10.46 -9.73 3.45
C LEU A 7 -9.04 -9.74 4.02
N MET A 8 -8.47 -10.94 4.23
CA MET A 8 -7.07 -11.08 4.66
C MET A 8 -6.11 -10.43 3.67
N ALA A 9 -6.24 -10.74 2.38
CA ALA A 9 -5.41 -10.17 1.34
C ALA A 9 -5.47 -8.63 1.34
N ARG A 10 -6.66 -8.05 1.54
CA ARG A 10 -6.85 -6.60 1.64
C ARG A 10 -6.20 -6.01 2.89
N ALA A 11 -6.40 -6.63 4.05
CA ALA A 11 -5.82 -6.16 5.31
C ALA A 11 -4.29 -6.20 5.24
N ILE A 12 -3.71 -7.33 4.82
CA ILE A 12 -2.26 -7.49 4.61
C ILE A 12 -1.72 -6.43 3.65
N LYS A 13 -2.41 -6.22 2.52
CA LYS A 13 -2.02 -5.21 1.53
C LYS A 13 -2.07 -3.80 2.11
N SER A 14 -3.13 -3.44 2.86
CA SER A 14 -3.25 -2.14 3.55
C SER A 14 -2.09 -1.89 4.52
N TYR A 15 -1.79 -2.88 5.38
CA TYR A 15 -0.68 -2.80 6.33
C TYR A 15 0.70 -2.78 5.65
N SER A 16 0.84 -3.42 4.49
CA SER A 16 2.08 -3.37 3.71
C SER A 16 2.39 -1.94 3.24
N TYR A 17 1.39 -1.14 2.83
CA TYR A 17 1.64 0.27 2.51
C TYR A 17 2.01 1.12 3.71
N LEU A 18 1.48 0.80 4.90
CA LEU A 18 1.89 1.46 6.13
C LEU A 18 3.37 1.21 6.40
N VAL A 19 3.82 -0.04 6.31
CA VAL A 19 5.25 -0.38 6.47
C VAL A 19 6.10 0.30 5.39
N GLN A 20 5.65 0.29 4.14
CA GLN A 20 6.33 0.96 3.03
C GLN A 20 6.44 2.46 3.24
N THR A 21 5.49 3.07 3.97
CA THR A 21 5.48 4.49 4.31
C THR A 21 6.37 4.83 5.50
N ILE A 22 6.45 3.92 6.47
CA ILE A 22 7.29 4.06 7.66
C ILE A 22 8.78 3.99 7.30
N SER A 23 9.17 3.20 6.29
CA SER A 23 10.57 3.06 5.87
C SER A 23 11.22 4.40 5.46
N PRO A 24 10.65 5.19 4.52
CA PRO A 24 11.13 6.54 4.21
C PRO A 24 11.11 7.50 5.40
N TYR A 25 10.14 7.35 6.32
CA TYR A 25 10.10 8.15 7.54
C TYR A 25 11.35 7.92 8.41
N PHE A 26 11.75 6.66 8.62
CA PHE A 26 12.98 6.36 9.38
C PHE A 26 14.24 6.89 8.70
N ILE A 27 14.32 6.80 7.36
CA ILE A 27 15.46 7.32 6.59
C ILE A 27 15.56 8.85 6.71
N THR A 28 14.44 9.55 6.57
CA THR A 28 14.44 11.02 6.45
C THR A 28 14.46 11.75 7.79
N VAL A 29 13.66 11.29 8.75
CA VAL A 29 13.50 11.95 10.06
C VAL A 29 14.51 11.39 11.05
N GLN A 30 14.63 10.07 11.11
CA GLN A 30 15.32 9.37 12.20
C GLN A 30 16.70 8.84 11.81
N HIS A 31 17.40 9.54 10.91
CA HIS A 31 18.72 9.14 10.38
C HIS A 31 19.77 8.82 11.45
N ARG A 32 19.65 9.40 12.66
CA ARG A 32 20.57 9.12 13.78
C ARG A 32 20.46 7.70 14.35
N ARG A 33 19.32 7.01 14.15
CA ARG A 33 19.09 5.66 14.69
C ARG A 33 19.34 4.60 13.61
N VAL A 34 20.61 4.36 13.32
CA VAL A 34 21.07 3.39 12.29
C VAL A 34 20.47 1.99 12.49
N VAL A 35 20.17 1.59 13.73
CA VAL A 35 19.56 0.29 14.06
C VAL A 35 18.19 0.10 13.38
N LEU A 36 17.37 1.15 13.28
CA LEU A 36 16.03 1.09 12.67
C LEU A 36 16.09 0.95 11.14
N LEU A 37 17.23 1.29 10.54
CA LEU A 37 17.47 1.22 9.09
C LEU A 37 18.01 -0.15 8.66
N THR A 38 18.20 -1.08 9.60
CA THR A 38 18.72 -2.41 9.30
C THR A 38 17.69 -3.25 8.55
N PHE A 39 18.17 -4.08 7.62
CA PHE A 39 17.35 -5.03 6.88
C PHE A 39 16.49 -5.92 7.80
N ARG A 40 17.07 -6.35 8.94
CA ARG A 40 16.37 -7.17 9.95
C ARG A 40 15.15 -6.44 10.51
N CYS A 41 15.26 -5.14 10.81
CA CYS A 41 14.15 -4.36 11.35
C CYS A 41 13.01 -4.22 10.33
N ASN A 42 13.32 -3.92 9.08
CA ASN A 42 12.33 -3.85 8.00
C ASN A 42 11.61 -5.19 7.81
N LEU A 43 12.34 -6.31 7.82
CA LEU A 43 11.75 -7.65 7.70
C LEU A 43 10.84 -7.96 8.89
N THR A 44 11.25 -7.64 10.12
CA THR A 44 10.40 -7.79 11.31
C THR A 44 9.14 -6.95 11.22
N MET A 45 9.21 -5.71 10.73
CA MET A 45 8.02 -4.88 10.52
C MET A 45 7.05 -5.46 9.49
N ILE A 46 7.56 -5.98 8.37
CA ILE A 46 6.75 -6.66 7.36
C ILE A 46 6.06 -7.88 7.98
N PHE A 47 6.81 -8.69 8.73
CA PHE A 47 6.25 -9.88 9.38
C PHE A 47 5.16 -9.54 10.39
N ILE A 48 5.39 -8.54 11.26
CA ILE A 48 4.39 -8.07 12.23
C ILE A 48 3.15 -7.53 11.53
N SER A 49 3.32 -6.79 10.43
CA SER A 49 2.21 -6.21 9.68
C SER A 49 1.34 -7.29 9.02
N TRP A 50 1.97 -8.34 8.50
CA TRP A 50 1.28 -9.50 7.94
C TRP A 50 0.53 -10.29 9.02
N MET A 51 1.17 -10.53 10.17
CA MET A 51 0.51 -11.19 11.30
C MET A 51 -0.69 -10.40 11.79
N THR A 52 -0.59 -9.07 11.86
CA THR A 52 -1.71 -8.18 12.22
C THR A 52 -2.82 -8.25 11.17
N GLY A 53 -2.47 -8.25 9.88
CA GLY A 53 -3.41 -8.37 8.76
C GLY A 53 -4.13 -9.73 8.71
N LEU A 54 -3.52 -10.80 9.22
CA LEU A 54 -4.15 -12.12 9.38
C LEU A 54 -5.00 -12.20 10.64
N LEU A 55 -4.51 -11.66 11.76
CA LEU A 55 -5.16 -11.77 13.07
C LEU A 55 -6.50 -11.04 13.09
N ILE A 56 -6.58 -9.80 12.58
CA ILE A 56 -7.79 -8.98 12.67
C ILE A 56 -8.99 -9.63 11.94
N PRO A 57 -8.90 -10.06 10.67
CA PRO A 57 -10.00 -10.77 10.01
C PRO A 57 -10.32 -12.13 10.65
N SER A 58 -9.32 -12.79 11.26
CA SER A 58 -9.53 -14.08 11.95
C SER A 58 -10.41 -13.95 13.19
N LEU A 59 -10.42 -12.79 13.86
CA LEU A 59 -11.35 -12.54 14.97
C LEU A 59 -12.82 -12.59 14.52
N SER A 60 -13.11 -12.21 13.27
CA SER A 60 -14.45 -12.33 12.69
C SER A 60 -14.92 -13.78 12.51
N PHE A 61 -14.00 -14.76 12.55
CA PHE A 61 -14.34 -16.18 12.43
C PHE A 61 -15.13 -16.73 13.62
N HIS A 62 -15.10 -16.05 14.76
CA HIS A 62 -15.87 -16.44 15.94
C HIS A 62 -17.39 -16.26 15.78
N ARG A 63 -17.88 -15.64 14.69
CA ARG A 63 -19.32 -15.48 14.42
C ARG A 63 -19.78 -16.48 13.35
N PRO A 64 -20.42 -17.61 13.72
CA PRO A 64 -20.77 -18.68 12.78
C PRO A 64 -21.78 -18.26 11.70
N PHE A 65 -22.62 -17.26 11.97
CA PHE A 65 -23.61 -16.74 11.02
C PHE A 65 -23.02 -15.91 9.88
N ALA A 66 -21.73 -15.55 9.96
CA ALA A 66 -21.10 -14.62 9.02
C ALA A 66 -20.72 -15.29 7.68
N TYR A 67 -20.71 -16.62 7.60
CA TYR A 67 -20.20 -17.37 6.43
C TYR A 67 -21.20 -18.36 5.84
N GLN A 68 -22.50 -18.07 5.94
CA GLN A 68 -23.52 -18.89 5.30
C GLN A 68 -23.45 -18.74 3.78
N TYR A 69 -23.62 -19.87 3.07
CA TYR A 69 -23.68 -19.92 1.62
C TYR A 69 -25.09 -19.53 1.17
N GLU A 70 -25.19 -18.53 0.30
CA GLU A 70 -26.44 -18.10 -0.30
C GLU A 70 -26.53 -18.72 -1.70
N LEU A 71 -27.51 -19.60 -1.91
CA LEU A 71 -27.68 -20.38 -3.16
C LEU A 71 -27.91 -19.50 -4.39
N ASP A 72 -28.48 -18.30 -4.19
CA ASP A 72 -28.89 -17.41 -5.28
C ASP A 72 -27.78 -16.44 -5.72
N SER A 73 -26.62 -16.45 -5.06
CA SER A 73 -25.51 -15.56 -5.43
C SER A 73 -24.55 -16.27 -6.39
N PRO A 74 -24.39 -15.78 -7.65
CA PRO A 74 -23.50 -16.39 -8.64
C PRO A 74 -22.02 -16.26 -8.24
N LEU A 75 -21.71 -15.30 -7.36
CA LEU A 75 -20.45 -15.28 -6.65
C LEU A 75 -20.67 -15.88 -5.26
N CYS A 76 -19.85 -16.85 -4.88
CA CYS A 76 -19.75 -17.39 -3.52
C CYS A 76 -19.20 -16.30 -2.56
N VAL A 77 -20.01 -15.25 -2.39
CA VAL A 77 -19.75 -14.01 -1.68
C VAL A 77 -20.64 -13.99 -0.46
N ILE A 78 -20.19 -13.26 0.55
CA ILE A 78 -20.86 -13.06 1.83
C ILE A 78 -22.28 -12.53 1.57
N THR A 79 -23.27 -13.09 2.26
CA THR A 79 -24.68 -12.76 2.07
C THR A 79 -24.92 -11.25 2.26
N SER A 80 -25.85 -10.68 1.52
CA SER A 80 -26.20 -9.24 1.62
C SER A 80 -26.59 -8.85 3.05
N LYS A 81 -27.16 -9.78 3.81
CA LYS A 81 -27.63 -9.58 5.20
C LYS A 81 -26.49 -9.41 6.21
N VAL A 82 -25.33 -10.04 5.99
CA VAL A 82 -24.11 -9.86 6.84
C VAL A 82 -23.10 -8.91 6.23
N PHE A 83 -23.43 -8.29 5.08
CA PHE A 83 -22.55 -7.37 4.34
C PHE A 83 -21.96 -6.28 5.23
N SER A 84 -22.80 -5.58 5.99
CA SER A 84 -22.39 -4.49 6.88
C SER A 84 -21.31 -4.92 7.87
N ILE A 85 -21.44 -6.11 8.47
CA ILE A 85 -20.52 -6.63 9.49
C ILE A 85 -19.11 -6.86 8.92
N PHE A 86 -18.98 -7.20 7.64
CA PHE A 86 -17.67 -7.38 6.99
C PHE A 86 -17.11 -6.10 6.38
N PHE A 87 -17.98 -5.21 5.92
CA PHE A 87 -17.55 -3.99 5.24
C PHE A 87 -17.07 -2.94 6.23
N TYR A 88 -17.74 -2.74 7.36
CA TYR A 88 -17.31 -1.78 8.39
C TYR A 88 -15.86 -1.96 8.85
N PRO A 89 -15.39 -3.16 9.27
CA PRO A 89 -13.99 -3.32 9.68
C PRO A 89 -13.02 -3.10 8.52
N THR A 90 -13.40 -3.47 7.30
CA THR A 90 -12.55 -3.24 6.11
C THR A 90 -12.36 -1.76 5.83
N ILE A 91 -13.44 -0.98 5.87
CA ILE A 91 -13.40 0.48 5.73
C ILE A 91 -12.55 1.07 6.84
N PHE A 92 -12.78 0.63 8.09
CA PHE A 92 -12.10 1.18 9.25
C PHE A 92 -10.59 0.97 9.18
N ILE A 93 -10.15 -0.26 8.86
CA ILE A 93 -8.73 -0.58 8.64
C ILE A 93 -8.16 0.29 7.51
N PHE A 94 -8.89 0.43 6.40
CA PHE A 94 -8.46 1.24 5.27
C PHE A 94 -8.34 2.74 5.62
N LEU A 95 -9.36 3.32 6.26
CA LEU A 95 -9.38 4.73 6.66
C LEU A 95 -8.27 5.03 7.67
N ILE A 96 -8.10 4.19 8.69
CA ILE A 96 -7.01 4.35 9.66
C ILE A 96 -5.66 4.29 8.94
N SER A 97 -5.48 3.31 8.05
CA SER A 97 -4.24 3.19 7.28
C SER A 97 -3.99 4.44 6.44
N LEU A 98 -5.02 4.94 5.76
CA LEU A 98 -4.95 6.13 4.91
C LEU A 98 -4.62 7.40 5.72
N VAL A 99 -5.25 7.59 6.87
CA VAL A 99 -4.98 8.73 7.76
C VAL A 99 -3.55 8.67 8.28
N ILE A 100 -3.09 7.51 8.76
CA ILE A 100 -1.71 7.35 9.25
C ILE A 100 -0.71 7.63 8.12
N ILE A 101 -0.97 7.13 6.91
CA ILE A 101 -0.15 7.39 5.72
C ILE A 101 -0.07 8.89 5.44
N ILE A 102 -1.21 9.59 5.37
CA ILE A 102 -1.27 11.04 5.12
C ILE A 102 -0.54 11.81 6.21
N CYS A 103 -0.73 11.46 7.48
CA CYS A 103 -0.07 12.11 8.62
C CYS A 103 1.46 11.91 8.58
N LEU A 104 1.93 10.68 8.36
CA LEU A 104 3.35 10.38 8.24
C LEU A 104 3.98 11.14 7.07
N TYR A 105 3.31 11.19 5.92
CA TYR A 105 3.83 11.94 4.78
C TYR A 105 3.81 13.45 4.97
N GLY A 106 2.72 13.99 5.54
CA GLY A 106 2.65 15.40 5.92
C GLY A 106 3.82 15.76 6.85
N PHE A 107 4.12 14.89 7.81
CA PHE A 107 5.25 15.08 8.73
C PHE A 107 6.62 15.03 8.02
N VAL A 108 6.85 14.04 7.15
CA VAL A 108 8.11 13.95 6.35
C VAL A 108 8.28 15.18 5.46
N LEU A 109 7.21 15.63 4.81
CA LEU A 109 7.24 16.81 3.93
C LEU A 109 7.48 18.09 4.73
N TRP A 110 6.82 18.25 5.87
CA TRP A 110 7.06 19.38 6.77
C TRP A 110 8.50 19.41 7.30
N HIS A 111 9.04 18.25 7.70
CA HIS A 111 10.41 18.14 8.19
C HIS A 111 11.43 18.47 7.09
N THR A 112 11.26 17.92 5.88
CA THR A 112 12.19 18.14 4.76
C THR A 112 12.16 19.59 4.25
N THR A 113 10.98 20.20 4.15
CA THR A 113 10.85 21.62 3.76
C THR A 113 11.47 22.56 4.80
N ARG A 114 11.25 22.31 6.10
CA ARG A 114 11.85 23.12 7.18
C ARG A 114 13.37 22.99 7.22
N PHE A 115 13.91 21.77 7.08
CA PHE A 115 15.35 21.54 7.09
C PHE A 115 16.06 22.22 5.91
N ASN A 116 15.48 22.15 4.71
CA ASN A 116 16.02 22.81 3.51
C ASN A 116 16.07 24.34 3.63
N ARG A 117 15.17 24.96 4.41
CA ARG A 117 15.19 26.41 4.67
C ARG A 117 16.36 26.83 5.57
N ILE A 118 16.84 25.95 6.45
CA ILE A 118 17.84 26.27 7.48
C ILE A 118 19.27 25.91 7.02
N HIS A 119 19.44 24.86 6.21
CA HIS A 119 20.76 24.42 5.74
C HIS A 119 20.89 24.54 4.22
N SER A 120 21.46 25.65 3.77
CA SER A 120 21.86 25.86 2.38
C SER A 120 23.29 25.38 2.17
N GLN A 121 23.49 24.36 1.32
CA GLN A 121 24.50 24.30 0.25
C GLN A 121 24.79 22.84 -0.18
N ASN A 122 24.53 22.58 -1.47
CA ASN A 122 24.97 21.48 -2.35
C ASN A 122 24.68 20.01 -1.97
N ILE A 123 24.94 19.54 -0.74
CA ILE A 123 24.63 18.14 -0.34
C ILE A 123 23.11 17.91 -0.26
N SER A 124 22.34 18.97 -0.06
CA SER A 124 20.87 18.94 -0.02
C SER A 124 20.26 18.58 -1.38
N VAL A 125 20.90 18.89 -2.52
CA VAL A 125 20.26 18.78 -3.84
C VAL A 125 20.06 17.32 -4.25
N ILE A 126 21.09 16.46 -4.10
CA ILE A 126 20.99 15.03 -4.44
C ILE A 126 19.96 14.33 -3.54
N ARG A 127 20.01 14.60 -2.23
CA ARG A 127 19.05 14.05 -1.27
C ARG A 127 17.63 14.51 -1.56
N THR A 128 17.44 15.78 -1.92
CA THR A 128 16.13 16.33 -2.27
C THR A 128 15.57 15.69 -3.54
N LYS A 129 16.38 15.49 -4.59
CA LYS A 129 15.94 14.78 -5.81
C LYS A 129 15.49 13.34 -5.50
N ARG A 130 16.24 12.60 -4.68
CA ARG A 130 15.84 11.25 -4.23
C ARG A 130 14.52 11.29 -3.46
N ASN A 131 14.38 12.21 -2.51
CA ASN A 131 13.17 12.37 -1.70
C ASN A 131 11.95 12.75 -2.55
N ILE A 132 12.12 13.60 -3.57
CA ILE A 132 11.04 13.97 -4.51
C ILE A 132 10.57 12.74 -5.29
N LYS A 133 11.49 11.90 -5.79
CA LYS A 133 11.10 10.69 -6.53
C LYS A 133 10.35 9.69 -5.64
N VAL A 134 10.81 9.50 -4.41
CA VAL A 134 10.12 8.68 -3.40
C VAL A 134 8.73 9.27 -3.13
N PHE A 135 8.62 10.59 -2.95
CA PHE A 135 7.36 11.29 -2.75
C PHE A 135 6.38 11.11 -3.93
N GLN A 136 6.85 11.20 -5.17
CA GLN A 136 6.02 10.96 -6.36
C GLN A 136 5.46 9.54 -6.38
N ASN A 137 6.28 8.53 -6.11
CA ASN A 137 5.84 7.13 -6.08
C ASN A 137 4.74 6.91 -5.03
N ILE A 138 4.91 7.53 -3.87
CA ILE A 138 3.96 7.46 -2.78
C ILE A 138 2.65 8.15 -3.12
N LEU A 139 2.71 9.34 -3.74
CA LEU A 139 1.52 10.08 -4.13
C LEU A 139 0.72 9.30 -5.16
N ILE A 140 1.40 8.63 -6.09
CA ILE A 140 0.77 7.70 -7.04
C ILE A 140 0.07 6.56 -6.28
N ILE A 141 0.74 5.90 -5.33
CA ILE A 141 0.13 4.84 -4.51
C ILE A 141 -1.09 5.38 -3.75
N LEU A 142 -0.99 6.53 -3.09
CA LEU A 142 -2.08 7.15 -2.34
C LEU A 142 -3.28 7.45 -3.25
N THR A 143 -3.04 7.99 -4.44
CA THR A 143 -4.08 8.28 -5.42
C THR A 143 -4.79 7.01 -5.85
N VAL A 144 -4.04 5.95 -6.14
CA VAL A 144 -4.58 4.63 -6.48
C VAL A 144 -5.40 4.06 -5.32
N LEU A 145 -4.96 4.23 -4.07
CA LEU A 145 -5.71 3.80 -2.88
C LEU A 145 -7.05 4.52 -2.75
N ILE A 146 -7.08 5.84 -2.93
CA ILE A 146 -8.30 6.64 -2.85
C ILE A 146 -9.27 6.21 -3.96
N ILE A 147 -8.80 6.10 -5.19
CA ILE A 147 -9.61 5.65 -6.34
C ILE A 147 -10.17 4.26 -6.08
N ARG A 148 -9.34 3.33 -5.58
CA ARG A 148 -9.75 1.96 -5.24
C ARG A 148 -10.86 1.91 -4.20
N ALA A 149 -10.84 2.81 -3.21
CA ALA A 149 -11.81 2.81 -2.13
C ALA A 149 -13.12 3.55 -2.47
N ALA A 150 -13.12 4.45 -3.45
CA ALA A 150 -14.29 5.23 -3.85
C ALA A 150 -15.56 4.39 -4.13
N PRO A 151 -15.55 3.35 -5.00
CA PRO A 151 -16.76 2.56 -5.26
C PRO A 151 -17.24 1.78 -4.02
N TYR A 152 -16.30 1.45 -3.12
CA TYR A 152 -16.65 0.85 -1.84
C TYR A 152 -17.42 1.84 -0.97
N PHE A 153 -16.89 3.05 -0.75
CA PHE A 153 -17.59 4.08 0.02
C PHE A 153 -18.97 4.39 -0.54
N ILE A 154 -19.09 4.51 -1.87
CA ILE A 154 -20.38 4.72 -2.54
C ILE A 154 -21.34 3.57 -2.22
N SER A 155 -20.89 2.31 -2.33
CA SER A 155 -21.72 1.15 -2.01
C SER A 155 -22.18 1.12 -0.55
N ILE A 156 -21.33 1.53 0.39
CA ILE A 156 -21.70 1.59 1.81
C ILE A 156 -22.70 2.72 2.08
N ILE A 157 -22.48 3.90 1.50
CA ILE A 157 -23.41 5.03 1.65
C ILE A 157 -24.79 4.65 1.10
N ILE A 158 -24.84 4.05 -0.09
CA ILE A 158 -26.10 3.58 -0.68
C ILE A 158 -26.75 2.54 0.23
N ASN A 159 -25.99 1.56 0.74
CA ASN A 159 -26.50 0.51 1.63
C ASN A 159 -27.06 1.04 2.96
N ILE A 160 -26.60 2.21 3.44
CA ILE A 160 -27.15 2.88 4.63
C ILE A 160 -28.51 3.52 4.32
N ILE A 161 -28.71 4.02 3.09
CA ILE A 161 -29.93 4.74 2.70
C ILE A 161 -31.00 3.76 2.19
N THR A 162 -30.59 2.74 1.42
CA THR A 162 -31.46 1.80 0.71
C THR A 162 -30.78 0.44 0.59
N GLU A 163 -31.56 -0.65 0.55
CA GLU A 163 -31.02 -1.96 0.19
C GLU A 163 -30.34 -1.89 -1.18
N ILE A 164 -29.04 -2.16 -1.21
CA ILE A 164 -28.24 -1.99 -2.40
C ILE A 164 -28.44 -3.17 -3.37
N PRO A 165 -28.63 -2.91 -4.68
CA PRO A 165 -28.71 -3.99 -5.65
C PRO A 165 -27.39 -4.78 -5.72
N GLN A 166 -27.49 -6.10 -5.82
CA GLN A 166 -26.34 -7.02 -5.90
C GLN A 166 -25.33 -6.64 -7.00
N ILE A 167 -25.80 -6.02 -8.09
CA ILE A 167 -25.00 -5.53 -9.21
C ILE A 167 -23.92 -4.52 -8.77
N PHE A 168 -24.23 -3.61 -7.83
CA PHE A 168 -23.25 -2.63 -7.36
C PHE A 168 -22.10 -3.28 -6.58
N HIS A 169 -22.35 -4.39 -5.88
CA HIS A 169 -21.32 -5.15 -5.19
C HIS A 169 -20.36 -5.84 -6.16
N LEU A 170 -20.92 -6.42 -7.23
CA LEU A 170 -20.18 -7.02 -8.33
C LEU A 170 -19.25 -5.99 -8.98
N ILE A 171 -19.80 -4.82 -9.34
CA ILE A 171 -19.05 -3.72 -9.95
C ILE A 171 -17.92 -3.26 -9.02
N SER A 172 -18.22 -3.05 -7.73
CA SER A 172 -17.20 -2.62 -6.75
C SER A 172 -16.08 -3.65 -6.57
N THR A 173 -16.41 -4.94 -6.60
CA THR A 173 -15.41 -6.02 -6.48
C THR A 173 -14.52 -6.08 -7.73
N LEU A 174 -15.12 -6.01 -8.92
CA LEU A 174 -14.40 -5.97 -10.19
C LEU A 174 -13.48 -4.74 -10.29
N PHE A 175 -13.97 -3.57 -9.88
CA PHE A 175 -13.19 -2.34 -9.85
C PHE A 175 -11.95 -2.47 -8.94
N ILE A 176 -12.09 -3.12 -7.79
CA ILE A 176 -10.93 -3.38 -6.92
C ILE A 176 -9.93 -4.34 -7.58
N SER A 177 -10.42 -5.36 -8.29
CA SER A 177 -9.52 -6.24 -9.04
C SER A 177 -8.75 -5.46 -10.12
N MET A 178 -9.42 -4.60 -10.87
CA MET A 178 -8.79 -3.77 -11.92
C MET A 178 -7.81 -2.76 -11.33
N THR A 179 -8.15 -2.08 -10.23
CA THR A 179 -7.21 -1.15 -9.58
C THR A 179 -5.97 -1.86 -9.05
N ASN A 180 -6.07 -3.11 -8.59
CA ASN A 180 -4.90 -3.90 -8.19
C ASN A 180 -3.95 -4.20 -9.37
N THR A 181 -4.49 -4.45 -10.57
CA THR A 181 -3.66 -4.66 -11.76
C THR A 181 -3.00 -3.35 -12.21
N PHE A 182 -3.76 -2.25 -12.26
CA PHE A 182 -3.23 -0.92 -12.56
C PHE A 182 -2.15 -0.48 -11.58
N GLU A 183 -2.32 -0.77 -10.28
CA GLU A 183 -1.31 -0.50 -9.28
C GLU A 183 -0.01 -1.26 -9.53
N SER A 184 -0.10 -2.56 -9.84
CA SER A 184 1.08 -3.38 -10.10
C SER A 184 1.85 -2.86 -11.32
N ILE A 185 1.11 -2.43 -12.35
CA ILE A 185 1.67 -1.76 -13.54
C ILE A 185 2.32 -0.43 -13.16
N ALA A 186 1.67 0.40 -12.34
CA ALA A 186 2.22 1.68 -11.89
C ALA A 186 3.50 1.50 -11.06
N ILE A 187 3.55 0.50 -10.17
CA ILE A 187 4.75 0.17 -9.38
C ILE A 187 5.89 -0.27 -10.32
N PHE A 188 5.58 -1.09 -11.33
CA PHE A 188 6.57 -1.52 -12.31
C PHE A 188 7.18 -0.33 -13.08
N PHE A 189 6.36 0.64 -13.52
CA PHE A 189 6.86 1.80 -14.25
C PHE A 189 7.58 2.83 -13.38
N THR A 190 7.20 2.96 -12.10
CA THR A 190 7.82 3.90 -11.16
C THR A 190 9.13 3.38 -10.57
N ASN A 191 9.28 2.05 -10.45
CA ASN A 191 10.47 1.43 -9.88
C ASN A 191 11.51 1.09 -10.97
N GLY A 192 12.46 2.00 -11.17
CA GLY A 192 13.56 1.82 -12.13
C GLY A 192 14.38 0.55 -11.92
N ASN A 193 14.57 0.12 -10.67
CA ASN A 193 15.36 -1.09 -10.37
C ASN A 193 14.66 -2.36 -10.88
N VAL A 194 13.34 -2.45 -10.67
CA VAL A 194 12.53 -3.58 -11.16
C VAL A 194 12.57 -3.63 -12.69
N LYS A 195 12.43 -2.47 -13.33
CA LYS A 195 12.50 -2.33 -14.78
C LYS A 195 13.86 -2.78 -15.33
N THR A 196 14.97 -2.39 -14.70
CA THR A 196 16.32 -2.80 -15.09
C THR A 196 16.51 -4.32 -14.95
N ILE A 197 16.11 -4.91 -13.82
CA ILE A 197 16.22 -6.37 -13.60
C ILE A 197 15.40 -7.14 -14.64
N PHE A 198 14.20 -6.64 -14.96
CA PHE A 198 13.32 -7.23 -15.96
C PHE A 198 13.95 -7.22 -17.37
N TYR A 199 14.50 -6.08 -17.82
CA TYR A 199 15.15 -6.00 -19.13
C TYR A 199 16.41 -6.85 -19.25
N ILE A 200 17.22 -6.91 -18.19
CA ILE A 200 18.39 -7.80 -18.14
C ILE A 200 17.94 -9.25 -18.33
N LYS A 201 16.87 -9.68 -17.65
CA LYS A 201 16.36 -11.05 -17.73
C LYS A 201 15.79 -11.41 -19.10
N ILE A 202 15.24 -10.43 -19.82
CA ILE A 202 14.67 -10.62 -21.17
C ILE A 202 15.75 -10.53 -22.26
N GLY A 203 17.01 -10.26 -21.90
CA GLY A 203 18.11 -10.16 -22.86
C GLY A 203 18.08 -8.88 -23.70
N TRP A 204 17.32 -7.86 -23.27
CA TRP A 204 17.32 -6.55 -23.91
C TRP A 204 18.56 -5.76 -23.44
N HIS A 205 19.72 -6.09 -24.03
CA HIS A 205 21.03 -5.49 -23.71
C HIS A 205 21.20 -4.04 -24.21
N HIS A 206 20.20 -3.45 -24.87
CA HIS A 206 20.30 -2.10 -25.43
C HIS A 206 19.84 -0.96 -24.50
N VAL A 207 19.56 -1.23 -23.22
CA VAL A 207 19.32 -0.15 -22.27
C VAL A 207 20.67 0.38 -21.79
N GLU A 208 21.15 1.46 -22.41
CA GLU A 208 22.27 2.24 -21.87
C GLU A 208 22.00 2.50 -20.37
N PRO A 209 22.88 2.05 -19.47
CA PRO A 209 22.74 2.35 -18.05
C PRO A 209 22.77 3.87 -17.94
N SER A 210 21.74 4.47 -17.33
CA SER A 210 21.76 5.91 -17.09
C SER A 210 23.04 6.23 -16.31
N ASN A 211 24.01 6.89 -16.95
CA ASN A 211 25.40 7.11 -16.50
C ASN A 211 25.55 7.96 -15.22
N ASN A 212 24.50 8.12 -14.43
CA ASN A 212 24.47 8.95 -13.22
C ASN A 212 24.15 8.16 -11.94
N ILE A 213 24.30 6.83 -11.92
CA ILE A 213 24.27 6.08 -10.67
C ILE A 213 25.70 6.01 -10.15
N PRO A 214 26.11 6.85 -9.18
CA PRO A 214 27.37 6.63 -8.50
C PRO A 214 27.33 5.22 -7.92
N VAL A 215 28.37 4.44 -8.22
CA VAL A 215 28.65 3.13 -7.66
C VAL A 215 29.03 3.32 -6.18
N CYS A 216 28.10 3.83 -5.38
CA CYS A 216 28.21 3.84 -3.93
C CYS A 216 27.73 2.48 -3.45
N THR A 217 28.71 1.63 -3.15
CA THR A 217 28.66 0.42 -2.33
C THR A 217 27.33 -0.35 -2.29
N ARG A 218 27.39 -1.58 -2.79
CA ARG A 218 26.37 -2.66 -2.83
C ARG A 218 25.61 -2.93 -1.50
N ARG A 219 25.89 -2.24 -0.40
CA ARG A 219 25.16 -2.33 0.88
C ARG A 219 23.90 -1.46 0.99
N GLU A 220 23.75 -0.36 0.25
CA GLU A 220 22.56 0.50 0.37
C GLU A 220 21.41 0.18 -0.61
N GLN A 221 21.68 -0.59 -1.67
CA GLN A 221 20.68 -0.88 -2.71
C GLN A 221 19.57 -1.85 -2.26
N TYR A 222 19.79 -2.64 -1.22
CA TYR A 222 18.79 -3.59 -0.70
C TYR A 222 17.66 -2.95 0.09
N ILE A 223 17.78 -1.67 0.49
CA ILE A 223 16.77 -0.97 1.31
C ILE A 223 15.63 -0.40 0.46
N THR A 224 15.80 -0.29 -0.86
CA THR A 224 14.80 0.36 -1.74
C THR A 224 13.98 -0.63 -2.59
N ILE A 225 14.13 -1.94 -2.34
CA ILE A 225 13.48 -3.03 -3.11
C ILE A 225 12.40 -3.76 -2.27
N MET A 226 12.11 -3.32 -1.04
CA MET A 226 11.04 -3.88 -0.21
C MET A 226 9.96 -2.85 0.09
#